data_AF-A0A6G7X796-F1
#
_entry.id   AF-A0A6G7X796-F1
#
_cell.length_a   1.000
_cell.length_b   1.000
_cell.length_c   1.000
_cell.angle_alpha   90.00
_cell.angle_beta   90.00
_cell.angle_gamma   90.00
#
_symmetry.space_group_name_H-M   'P 1'
#
loop_
_entity.id
_entity.type
_entity.pdbx_description
1 polymer ?
#
loop_
_entity_poly.entity_id
_entity_poly.type
_entity_poly.pdbx_seq_one_letter_code
_entity_poly.pdbx_strand_id
1 'polypeptide(L)'
;MKKTLLFLSCLLLLLAGCSQNELDQDYASGGKNAQSNKIRWYGTKLSKGVQTRGVADGSKRWNQDAGIYIKFINTPADQTIIDRVKQTAAEWEEYAGIKLHFVEQDKKADVRIAFDWNNNDWLTWSYTGNDAKLVIDQSQPTAVFGGIEYLDDTEFKGDVLRLFGQILGLEYEQRHQEWSKNGYWKDASQLQAYWEDQFEGYSMDWSQIRQYVFEPLTEATANQLLETKEIDELSVMAWPYYNRKQTTKLLANYELSEGDKAFIARLYPKTAVTLPTIQEAWVDAGYFTWTDATKTALRITELGAKQEYLPDVSDGEQLTSALAMFANFSWNASKIKKAPKFNSSNITNFGAMFFGCNSLNTIPLLDTSKGTEFGLMFSGCSSLNTIPLLNTSEGTNFENMFRNCISLNSIPPLDTSKGTSFKYMFSECGSLKTIPLLNTSEGINFSRMFDYCSSLESIPLLDTSKGTNFESMFSSCISLTSIPLLDTSMGEDFGQMFSNCKSLINIPLLNTSKGKNFNRMFRDCSSLTSKPQLDLSNATDTQDIFKGTPWE
;
A
#
# COMPACT_ATOMS: atom_id res chain seq x y z
N MET A 1 27.54 43.96 70.85
CA MET A 1 26.29 44.55 71.39
C MET A 1 25.60 45.32 70.27
N LYS A 2 24.28 45.14 70.23
CA LYS A 2 23.22 45.75 69.41
C LYS A 2 23.44 47.15 68.80
N LYS A 3 22.97 47.26 67.55
CA LYS A 3 22.12 48.33 66.94
C LYS A 3 22.79 49.72 66.81
N THR A 4 22.59 50.54 65.78
CA THR A 4 21.40 50.79 64.95
C THR A 4 21.86 51.73 63.83
N LEU A 5 21.44 51.52 62.58
CA LEU A 5 21.40 52.60 61.58
C LEU A 5 20.04 52.52 60.87
N LEU A 6 19.33 53.64 60.85
CA LEU A 6 18.00 53.80 60.24
C LEU A 6 18.05 55.02 59.29
N PHE A 7 17.63 54.77 58.04
CA PHE A 7 17.09 55.69 57.01
C PHE A 7 18.00 56.78 56.42
N LEU A 8 17.90 57.18 55.14
CA LEU A 8 16.72 57.35 54.28
C LEU A 8 17.13 57.48 52.78
N SER A 9 16.15 57.33 51.88
CA SER A 9 16.05 57.71 50.43
C SER A 9 16.17 56.50 49.47
N CYS A 10 15.08 56.01 48.87
CA CYS A 10 14.17 56.56 47.84
C CYS A 10 14.55 56.16 46.39
N LEU A 11 13.57 55.49 45.76
CA LEU A 11 13.19 55.55 44.34
C LEU A 11 14.01 54.75 43.30
N LEU A 12 13.42 53.67 42.74
CA LEU A 12 12.90 53.60 41.34
C LEU A 12 12.52 52.15 40.91
N LEU A 13 11.21 51.93 40.86
CA LEU A 13 10.37 51.29 39.81
C LEU A 13 10.95 50.35 38.72
N LEU A 14 10.18 49.25 38.51
CA LEU A 14 9.85 48.51 37.25
C LEU A 14 10.89 47.45 36.78
N LEU A 15 10.59 46.18 36.44
CA LEU A 15 9.35 45.47 36.06
C LEU A 15 9.49 43.94 36.27
N ALA A 16 8.36 43.32 36.63
CA ALA A 16 7.80 41.99 36.29
C ALA A 16 8.69 40.77 36.00
N GLY A 17 8.33 39.64 36.65
CA GLY A 17 8.62 38.29 36.17
C GLY A 17 8.32 37.22 37.22
N CYS A 18 7.05 36.82 37.36
CA CYS A 18 6.69 35.64 38.15
C CYS A 18 7.24 34.37 37.47
N SER A 19 8.11 33.65 38.17
CA SER A 19 8.36 32.22 37.91
C SER A 19 8.31 31.46 39.23
N GLN A 20 7.35 30.55 39.35
CA GLN A 20 7.41 29.38 40.22
C GLN A 20 7.16 28.20 39.27
N ASN A 21 8.17 27.38 38.97
CA ASN A 21 8.57 26.21 39.77
C ASN A 21 7.36 25.40 40.23
N GLU A 22 7.13 24.28 39.55
CA GLU A 22 6.83 22.99 40.17
C GLU A 22 6.90 21.94 39.07
N LEU A 23 7.83 20.99 39.22
CA LEU A 23 7.83 19.59 38.75
C LEU A 23 9.28 19.09 38.86
N ASP A 24 9.64 18.76 40.09
CA ASP A 24 10.84 17.99 40.45
C ASP A 24 10.36 16.72 41.18
N GLN A 25 11.10 15.62 41.02
CA GLN A 25 11.01 14.31 41.72
C GLN A 25 9.95 13.35 41.14
N ASP A 26 10.23 12.11 40.79
CA ASP A 26 11.14 11.09 41.33
C ASP A 26 11.54 10.13 40.18
N TYR A 27 12.79 9.66 40.04
CA TYR A 27 13.13 8.31 39.53
C TYR A 27 14.64 8.02 39.72
N ALA A 28 14.89 6.82 40.24
CA ALA A 28 16.07 6.41 40.99
C ALA A 28 17.39 6.33 40.19
N SER A 29 18.45 6.37 40.99
CA SER A 29 19.88 6.26 40.69
C SER A 29 20.35 4.84 40.36
N GLY A 30 21.29 4.71 39.44
CA GLY A 30 22.15 3.54 39.29
C GLY A 30 23.06 3.67 38.08
N GLY A 31 24.35 3.97 38.30
CA GLY A 31 25.33 4.12 37.22
C GLY A 31 26.31 2.94 37.16
N LYS A 32 26.70 2.57 35.94
CA LYS A 32 28.10 2.34 35.52
C LYS A 32 28.20 2.38 33.99
N ASN A 33 29.20 3.11 33.49
CA ASN A 33 29.51 3.35 32.08
C ASN A 33 29.82 2.06 31.29
N ALA A 34 29.12 1.87 30.17
CA ALA A 34 29.66 1.22 28.98
C ALA A 34 29.74 2.27 27.87
N GLN A 35 30.93 2.43 27.29
CA GLN A 35 31.18 3.40 26.22
C GLN A 35 30.37 3.05 24.96
N SER A 36 29.31 3.80 24.74
CA SER A 36 28.82 4.13 23.41
C SER A 36 28.32 5.58 23.46
N ASN A 37 29.21 6.54 23.17
CA ASN A 37 28.82 7.92 22.90
C ASN A 37 28.11 8.07 21.53
N LYS A 38 27.52 7.00 20.97
CA LYS A 38 26.79 7.04 19.71
C LYS A 38 25.30 7.23 19.99
N ILE A 39 24.75 8.29 19.44
CA ILE A 39 23.32 8.56 19.41
C ILE A 39 22.66 7.42 18.63
N ARG A 40 21.71 6.74 19.26
CA ARG A 40 20.92 5.68 18.62
C ARG A 40 19.76 6.29 17.89
N TRP A 41 19.46 5.72 16.73
CA TRP A 41 18.29 6.08 15.97
C TRP A 41 17.32 4.91 15.85
N TYR A 42 16.05 5.27 15.89
CA TYR A 42 14.91 4.37 15.75
C TYR A 42 14.05 4.86 14.59
N GLY A 43 13.72 4.01 13.64
CA GLY A 43 12.73 4.39 12.62
C GLY A 43 12.26 3.29 11.70
N THR A 44 11.62 3.69 10.60
CA THR A 44 11.03 2.76 9.62
C THR A 44 11.67 2.92 8.26
N LYS A 45 11.71 1.85 7.47
CA LYS A 45 12.30 1.84 6.12
C LYS A 45 11.21 1.73 5.05
N LEU A 46 11.32 2.51 3.97
CA LEU A 46 10.41 2.40 2.82
C LEU A 46 10.84 1.33 1.82
N SER A 47 9.84 0.76 1.13
CA SER A 47 10.01 0.25 -0.23
C SER A 47 9.85 1.42 -1.20
N LYS A 48 10.63 1.48 -2.29
CA LYS A 48 10.51 2.56 -3.27
C LYS A 48 9.06 2.65 -3.78
N GLY A 49 8.41 3.79 -3.53
CA GLY A 49 7.11 4.13 -4.14
C GLY A 49 5.89 4.09 -3.22
N VAL A 50 6.02 3.89 -1.91
CA VAL A 50 4.85 3.92 -1.00
C VAL A 50 5.10 4.89 0.15
N GLN A 51 4.18 5.82 0.38
CA GLN A 51 4.15 6.64 1.58
C GLN A 51 3.38 5.88 2.65
N THR A 52 3.95 5.66 3.84
CA THR A 52 3.18 5.06 4.93
C THR A 52 3.34 5.87 6.22
N ARG A 53 2.21 6.06 6.92
CA ARG A 53 2.11 6.90 8.11
C ARG A 53 1.37 6.12 9.25
N GLY A 54 1.52 6.44 10.57
CA GLY A 54 1.19 5.59 11.75
C GLY A 54 0.21 6.07 12.87
N VAL A 55 -0.02 5.31 13.97
CA VAL A 55 -1.28 4.55 14.24
C VAL A 55 -1.26 3.24 13.45
N ALA A 56 -1.86 2.13 13.89
CA ALA A 56 -1.87 0.95 13.03
C ALA A 56 -2.69 1.23 11.77
N ASP A 57 -2.08 1.16 10.59
CA ASP A 57 -2.83 0.96 9.35
C ASP A 57 -3.22 -0.53 9.31
N GLY A 58 -4.50 -0.82 9.50
CA GLY A 58 -5.05 -2.17 9.50
C GLY A 58 -4.82 -2.94 8.20
N SER A 59 -4.47 -2.27 7.09
CA SER A 59 -4.01 -2.95 5.87
C SER A 59 -2.64 -3.60 6.02
N LYS A 60 -1.81 -3.13 6.95
CA LYS A 60 -0.49 -3.69 7.29
C LYS A 60 -0.54 -4.82 8.30
N ARG A 61 -1.72 -5.16 8.81
CA ARG A 61 -1.91 -6.25 9.76
C ARG A 61 -1.52 -7.59 9.13
N TRP A 62 -0.91 -8.46 9.93
CA TRP A 62 -0.66 -9.84 9.54
C TRP A 62 -1.94 -10.67 9.52
N ASN A 63 -1.93 -11.75 8.73
CA ASN A 63 -2.92 -12.80 8.89
C ASN A 63 -2.67 -13.49 10.25
N GLN A 64 -3.59 -13.27 11.19
CA GLN A 64 -3.48 -13.76 12.56
C GLN A 64 -3.40 -15.30 12.63
N ASP A 65 -4.12 -16.01 11.75
CA ASP A 65 -4.17 -17.47 11.72
C ASP A 65 -2.84 -18.09 11.26
N ALA A 66 -2.14 -17.40 10.35
CA ALA A 66 -0.87 -17.88 9.79
C ALA A 66 0.34 -17.56 10.67
N GLY A 67 0.24 -16.56 11.55
CA GLY A 67 1.37 -16.03 12.29
C GLY A 67 2.38 -15.27 11.40
N ILE A 68 3.56 -15.01 11.97
CA ILE A 68 4.65 -14.28 11.32
C ILE A 68 5.88 -15.18 11.30
N TYR A 69 6.41 -15.51 10.12
CA TYR A 69 7.65 -16.28 10.02
C TYR A 69 8.85 -15.35 10.05
N ILE A 70 9.77 -15.60 10.99
CA ILE A 70 10.89 -14.71 11.31
C ILE A 70 12.20 -15.49 11.24
N LYS A 71 13.23 -14.93 10.62
CA LYS A 71 14.59 -15.46 10.69
C LYS A 71 15.62 -14.40 11.01
N PHE A 72 16.73 -14.83 11.60
CA PHE A 72 17.93 -14.01 11.75
C PHE A 72 18.85 -14.26 10.56
N ILE A 73 19.30 -13.20 9.88
CA ILE A 73 20.11 -13.33 8.65
C ILE A 73 21.61 -13.16 8.87
N ASN A 74 22.00 -12.73 10.07
CA ASN A 74 23.36 -12.78 10.58
C ASN A 74 23.32 -13.01 12.10
N THR A 75 24.50 -13.20 12.70
CA THR A 75 24.64 -13.54 14.12
C THR A 75 25.43 -12.43 14.82
N PRO A 76 24.97 -11.93 15.97
CA PRO A 76 25.72 -10.97 16.77
C PRO A 76 26.94 -11.65 17.44
N ALA A 77 27.87 -10.86 17.99
CA ALA A 77 29.07 -11.40 18.62
C ALA A 77 28.74 -12.31 19.82
N ASP A 78 27.78 -11.90 20.65
CA ASP A 78 27.19 -12.73 21.69
C ASP A 78 25.95 -13.47 21.16
N GLN A 79 26.07 -14.79 20.98
CA GLN A 79 24.99 -15.63 20.46
C GLN A 79 23.76 -15.69 21.39
N THR A 80 23.92 -15.39 22.68
CA THR A 80 22.79 -15.38 23.64
C THR A 80 21.78 -14.28 23.33
N ILE A 81 22.18 -13.24 22.60
CA ILE A 81 21.31 -12.14 22.17
C ILE A 81 20.11 -12.66 21.38
N ILE A 82 20.29 -13.66 20.51
CA ILE A 82 19.20 -14.21 19.70
C ILE A 82 18.11 -14.80 20.60
N ASP A 83 18.48 -15.56 21.61
CA ASP A 83 17.51 -16.19 22.50
C ASP A 83 16.84 -15.17 23.41
N ARG A 84 17.58 -14.15 23.87
CA ARG A 84 17.01 -13.01 24.60
C ARG A 84 16.01 -12.22 23.75
N VAL A 85 16.31 -11.96 22.48
CA VAL A 85 15.39 -11.30 21.54
C VAL A 85 14.11 -12.11 21.41
N LYS A 86 14.21 -13.43 21.19
CA LYS A 86 13.03 -14.31 21.09
C LYS A 86 12.19 -14.28 22.36
N GLN A 87 12.84 -14.35 23.53
CA GLN A 87 12.17 -14.35 24.82
C GLN A 87 11.42 -13.04 25.09
N THR A 88 12.08 -11.89 24.87
CA THR A 88 11.45 -10.58 25.06
C THR A 88 10.34 -10.34 24.03
N ALA A 89 10.54 -10.75 22.77
CA ALA A 89 9.50 -10.62 21.74
C ALA A 89 8.22 -11.41 22.07
N ALA A 90 8.36 -12.54 22.78
CA ALA A 90 7.22 -13.37 23.18
C ALA A 90 6.27 -12.66 24.17
N GLU A 91 6.69 -11.59 24.84
CA GLU A 91 5.81 -10.77 25.69
C GLU A 91 4.63 -10.20 24.89
N TRP A 92 4.81 -9.87 23.61
CA TRP A 92 3.69 -9.45 22.76
C TRP A 92 2.65 -10.55 22.56
N GLU A 93 3.07 -11.83 22.48
CA GLU A 93 2.14 -12.97 22.36
C GLU A 93 1.30 -13.19 23.63
N GLU A 94 1.69 -12.61 24.77
CA GLU A 94 0.88 -12.61 25.99
C GLU A 94 -0.36 -11.72 25.91
N TYR A 95 -0.45 -10.86 24.90
CA TYR A 95 -1.58 -9.95 24.72
C TYR A 95 -2.18 -10.04 23.30
N ALA A 96 -1.34 -10.34 22.31
CA ALA A 96 -1.72 -10.52 20.93
C ALA A 96 -2.08 -11.99 20.64
N GLY A 97 -3.19 -12.21 19.94
CA GLY A 97 -3.62 -13.52 19.45
C GLY A 97 -2.86 -14.01 18.21
N ILE A 98 -1.67 -13.47 17.92
CA ILE A 98 -0.82 -13.83 16.78
C ILE A 98 0.46 -14.54 17.26
N LYS A 99 1.02 -15.42 16.43
CA LYS A 99 2.23 -16.19 16.73
C LYS A 99 3.45 -15.76 15.92
N LEU A 100 4.62 -15.76 16.57
CA LEU A 100 5.94 -15.48 16.03
C LEU A 100 6.68 -16.81 15.80
N HIS A 101 6.80 -17.22 14.55
CA HIS A 101 7.46 -18.46 14.14
C HIS A 101 8.91 -18.20 13.77
N PHE A 102 9.83 -18.43 14.70
CA PHE A 102 11.26 -18.35 14.41
C PHE A 102 11.74 -19.57 13.62
N VAL A 103 12.30 -19.36 12.44
CA VAL A 103 12.78 -20.41 11.54
C VAL A 103 14.29 -20.30 11.28
N GLU A 104 14.87 -21.41 10.84
CA GLU A 104 16.28 -21.50 10.45
C GLU A 104 16.63 -20.56 9.28
N GLN A 105 17.90 -20.14 9.19
CA GLN A 105 18.37 -19.13 8.24
C GLN A 105 18.17 -19.54 6.76
N ASP A 106 18.19 -20.85 6.48
CA ASP A 106 17.98 -21.44 5.15
C ASP A 106 16.50 -21.42 4.70
N LYS A 107 15.57 -21.18 5.62
CA LYS A 107 14.13 -21.09 5.31
C LYS A 107 13.75 -19.70 4.79
N LYS A 108 12.62 -19.66 4.08
CA LYS A 108 11.96 -18.41 3.75
C LYS A 108 11.25 -17.89 5.01
N ALA A 109 11.29 -16.57 5.20
CA ALA A 109 10.62 -15.91 6.31
C ALA A 109 10.05 -14.56 5.82
N ASP A 110 8.91 -14.16 6.39
CA ASP A 110 8.30 -12.86 6.12
C ASP A 110 9.18 -11.72 6.66
N VAL A 111 9.72 -11.91 7.87
CA VAL A 111 10.59 -10.95 8.57
C VAL A 111 12.02 -11.50 8.67
N ARG A 112 12.99 -10.66 8.34
CA ARG A 112 14.42 -10.96 8.32
C ARG A 112 15.15 -9.96 9.21
N ILE A 113 15.55 -10.40 10.39
CA ILE A 113 16.22 -9.58 11.40
C ILE A 113 17.73 -9.67 11.19
N ALA A 114 18.41 -8.53 11.12
CA ALA A 114 19.86 -8.44 11.17
C ALA A 114 20.36 -7.65 12.38
N PHE A 115 21.62 -7.86 12.73
CA PHE A 115 22.35 -7.12 13.75
C PHE A 115 23.48 -6.34 13.08
N ASP A 116 23.67 -5.07 13.46
CA ASP A 116 24.77 -4.21 12.99
C ASP A 116 24.98 -4.22 11.46
N TRP A 117 23.88 -4.22 10.73
CA TRP A 117 23.87 -4.45 9.28
C TRP A 117 24.72 -3.40 8.55
N ASN A 118 25.58 -3.83 7.62
CA ASN A 118 26.56 -2.99 6.93
C ASN A 118 27.50 -2.23 7.89
N ASN A 119 27.90 -2.86 9.01
CA ASN A 119 28.74 -2.26 10.06
C ASN A 119 28.11 -0.98 10.64
N ASN A 120 26.79 -0.94 10.73
CA ASN A 120 26.04 0.16 11.32
C ASN A 120 25.44 -0.27 12.65
N ASP A 121 26.07 0.20 13.74
CA ASP A 121 25.73 -0.10 15.12
C ASP A 121 24.89 0.99 15.81
N TRP A 122 24.44 2.00 15.07
CA TRP A 122 23.69 3.14 15.64
C TRP A 122 22.23 3.20 15.16
N LEU A 123 21.85 2.40 14.17
CA LEU A 123 20.55 2.47 13.50
C LEU A 123 19.71 1.21 13.75
N THR A 124 18.63 1.35 14.52
CA THR A 124 17.59 0.33 14.71
C THR A 124 16.36 0.68 13.87
N TRP A 125 15.85 -0.26 13.08
CA TRP A 125 14.69 0.01 12.22
C TRP A 125 13.93 -1.25 11.81
N SER A 126 12.64 -1.11 11.49
CA SER A 126 11.82 -2.17 10.89
C SER A 126 10.95 -1.63 9.75
N TYR A 127 10.62 -2.49 8.78
CA TYR A 127 9.39 -2.30 8.01
C TYR A 127 8.18 -2.52 8.94
N THR A 128 7.11 -1.75 8.75
CA THR A 128 5.91 -1.87 9.59
C THR A 128 5.00 -2.99 9.10
N GLY A 129 4.69 -3.96 9.95
CA GLY A 129 3.71 -4.99 9.63
C GLY A 129 4.07 -5.80 8.38
N ASN A 130 3.05 -6.14 7.59
CA ASN A 130 3.19 -6.93 6.39
C ASN A 130 3.96 -6.24 5.23
N ASP A 131 4.38 -4.97 5.37
CA ASP A 131 5.28 -4.28 4.43
C ASP A 131 6.61 -5.04 4.28
N ALA A 132 7.02 -5.83 5.29
CA ALA A 132 8.19 -6.70 5.22
C ALA A 132 8.15 -7.70 4.04
N LYS A 133 6.94 -8.07 3.57
CA LYS A 133 6.74 -8.96 2.41
C LYS A 133 7.09 -8.30 1.07
N LEU A 134 7.17 -6.97 1.02
CA LEU A 134 7.55 -6.24 -0.19
C LEU A 134 9.04 -6.42 -0.53
N VAL A 135 9.87 -6.79 0.44
CA VAL A 135 11.27 -7.10 0.22
C VAL A 135 11.38 -8.57 -0.20
N ILE A 136 11.40 -8.82 -1.51
CA ILE A 136 11.42 -10.17 -2.07
C ILE A 136 12.77 -10.90 -1.87
N ASP A 137 13.87 -10.16 -1.79
CA ASP A 137 15.22 -10.70 -1.60
C ASP A 137 15.40 -11.19 -0.16
N GLN A 138 15.52 -12.51 -0.01
CA GLN A 138 15.67 -13.18 1.29
C GLN A 138 17.03 -12.97 1.96
N SER A 139 17.99 -12.33 1.28
CA SER A 139 19.28 -11.91 1.84
C SER A 139 19.24 -10.50 2.45
N GLN A 140 18.19 -9.72 2.16
CA GLN A 140 18.06 -8.36 2.68
C GLN A 140 17.25 -8.33 3.99
N PRO A 141 17.69 -7.54 4.98
CA PRO A 141 16.93 -7.39 6.22
C PRO A 141 15.63 -6.62 5.99
N THR A 142 14.62 -6.96 6.78
CA THR A 142 13.41 -6.15 6.97
C THR A 142 13.31 -5.54 8.36
N ALA A 143 14.19 -5.95 9.26
CA ALA A 143 14.39 -5.29 10.52
C ALA A 143 15.86 -5.39 10.91
N VAL A 144 16.37 -4.37 11.60
CA VAL A 144 17.76 -4.30 12.05
C VAL A 144 17.79 -3.80 13.48
N PHE A 145 18.58 -4.47 14.31
CA PHE A 145 19.05 -3.96 15.58
C PHE A 145 20.46 -3.37 15.40
N GLY A 146 20.63 -2.09 15.75
CA GLY A 146 21.93 -1.44 15.80
C GLY A 146 22.45 -1.37 17.25
N GLY A 147 23.63 -1.92 17.50
CA GLY A 147 24.35 -1.80 18.76
C GLY A 147 23.63 -2.43 19.95
N ILE A 148 22.76 -3.41 19.73
CA ILE A 148 21.95 -4.03 20.80
C ILE A 148 22.81 -4.75 21.85
N GLU A 149 24.00 -5.20 21.46
CA GLU A 149 24.97 -5.85 22.36
C GLU A 149 25.56 -4.92 23.42
N TYR A 150 25.47 -3.59 23.21
CA TYR A 150 25.99 -2.59 24.14
C TYR A 150 24.94 -2.07 25.12
N LEU A 151 23.72 -2.59 25.06
CA LEU A 151 22.61 -2.16 25.90
C LEU A 151 22.64 -2.84 27.26
N ASP A 152 22.22 -2.10 28.29
CA ASP A 152 21.81 -2.74 29.54
C ASP A 152 20.50 -3.53 29.36
N ASP A 153 20.13 -4.34 30.35
CA ASP A 153 18.95 -5.21 30.24
C ASP A 153 17.63 -4.45 30.06
N THR A 154 17.54 -3.23 30.59
CA THR A 154 16.33 -2.39 30.49
C THR A 154 16.22 -1.80 29.09
N GLU A 155 17.31 -1.23 28.59
CA GLU A 155 17.37 -0.68 27.24
C GLU A 155 17.19 -1.77 26.18
N PHE A 156 17.84 -2.93 26.37
CA PHE A 156 17.68 -4.11 25.52
C PHE A 156 16.21 -4.49 25.39
N LYS A 157 15.50 -4.58 26.52
CA LYS A 157 14.09 -4.95 26.54
C LYS A 157 13.24 -3.94 25.74
N GLY A 158 13.41 -2.65 26.00
CA GLY A 158 12.63 -1.62 25.29
C GLY A 158 12.89 -1.61 23.77
N ASP A 159 14.13 -1.81 23.35
CA ASP A 159 14.49 -1.89 21.92
C ASP A 159 13.83 -3.09 21.24
N VAL A 160 13.87 -4.27 21.86
CA VAL A 160 13.22 -5.47 21.33
C VAL A 160 11.71 -5.28 21.25
N LEU A 161 11.07 -4.82 22.32
CA LEU A 161 9.62 -4.60 22.35
C LEU A 161 9.18 -3.60 21.28
N ARG A 162 9.89 -2.49 21.11
CA ARG A 162 9.60 -1.45 20.12
C ARG A 162 9.77 -1.94 18.69
N LEU A 163 10.87 -2.64 18.39
CA LEU A 163 11.09 -3.22 17.07
C LEU A 163 9.99 -4.25 16.73
N PHE A 164 9.66 -5.13 17.68
CA PHE A 164 8.60 -6.11 17.49
C PHE A 164 7.20 -5.48 17.41
N GLY A 165 6.96 -4.35 18.09
CA GLY A 165 5.74 -3.57 17.91
C GLY A 165 5.59 -3.09 16.45
N GLN A 166 6.66 -2.57 15.85
CA GLN A 166 6.66 -2.23 14.42
C GLN A 166 6.48 -3.45 13.53
N ILE A 167 7.15 -4.56 13.83
CA ILE A 167 6.95 -5.84 13.12
C ILE A 167 5.48 -6.25 13.19
N LEU A 168 4.79 -6.05 14.31
CA LEU A 168 3.36 -6.36 14.48
C LEU A 168 2.43 -5.38 13.76
N GLY A 169 2.94 -4.30 13.18
CA GLY A 169 2.16 -3.29 12.47
C GLY A 169 1.77 -2.08 13.33
N LEU A 170 2.32 -1.96 14.54
CA LEU A 170 2.23 -0.74 15.33
C LEU A 170 3.15 0.33 14.76
N GLU A 171 2.83 1.58 15.05
CA GLU A 171 3.62 2.73 14.64
C GLU A 171 3.89 3.61 15.86
N TYR A 172 4.77 4.61 15.73
CA TYR A 172 5.15 5.45 16.86
C TYR A 172 3.98 6.26 17.42
N GLU A 173 3.95 6.42 18.75
CA GLU A 173 2.88 7.13 19.47
C GLU A 173 2.78 8.62 19.08
N GLN A 174 3.91 9.21 18.68
CA GLN A 174 4.03 10.58 18.15
C GLN A 174 3.16 10.85 16.93
N ARG A 175 2.62 9.80 16.31
CA ARG A 175 1.79 9.85 15.10
C ARG A 175 0.30 9.80 15.41
N HIS A 176 -0.07 9.63 16.67
CA HIS A 176 -1.44 9.76 17.14
C HIS A 176 -1.94 11.18 16.83
N GLN A 177 -3.19 11.33 16.35
CA GLN A 177 -3.70 12.64 15.90
C GLN A 177 -3.71 13.70 17.00
N GLU A 178 -3.99 13.28 18.24
CA GLU A 178 -3.98 14.16 19.40
C GLU A 178 -2.57 14.57 19.86
N TRP A 179 -1.50 13.90 19.41
CA TRP A 179 -0.11 14.21 19.83
C TRP A 179 0.27 15.65 19.49
N SER A 180 -0.21 16.15 18.35
CA SER A 180 0.01 17.52 17.90
C SER A 180 -0.64 18.61 18.78
N LYS A 181 -1.50 18.24 19.74
CA LYS A 181 -2.25 19.20 20.58
C LYS A 181 -1.58 19.51 21.93
N ASN A 182 -0.70 18.65 22.45
CA ASN A 182 -0.09 18.80 23.78
C ASN A 182 1.45 18.67 23.76
N GLY A 183 2.19 19.71 24.16
CA GLY A 183 3.62 19.61 24.54
C GLY A 183 4.68 20.28 23.65
N TYR A 184 5.95 20.18 24.10
CA TYR A 184 7.19 20.77 23.53
C TYR A 184 7.41 20.47 22.03
N TRP A 185 6.79 19.39 21.53
CA TRP A 185 6.88 18.90 20.15
C TRP A 185 6.00 19.63 19.12
N LYS A 186 5.22 20.64 19.55
CA LYS A 186 4.32 21.42 18.68
C LYS A 186 5.07 22.38 17.73
N ASP A 187 6.27 22.81 18.09
CA ASP A 187 7.07 23.70 17.25
C ASP A 187 7.97 22.87 16.32
N ALA A 188 7.52 22.70 15.08
CA ALA A 188 8.25 21.98 14.04
C ALA A 188 9.67 22.53 13.84
N SER A 189 9.91 23.82 14.09
CA SER A 189 11.23 24.45 13.96
C SER A 189 12.14 24.07 15.12
N GLN A 190 11.62 24.01 16.36
CA GLN A 190 12.40 23.53 17.52
C GLN A 190 12.71 22.04 17.41
N LEU A 191 11.76 21.26 16.90
CA LEU A 191 11.95 19.84 16.65
C LEU A 191 12.98 19.57 15.55
N GLN A 192 12.92 20.33 14.45
CA GLN A 192 13.93 20.28 13.40
C GLN A 192 15.30 20.71 13.93
N ALA A 193 15.39 21.79 14.71
CA ALA A 193 16.65 22.25 15.28
C ALA A 193 17.24 21.23 16.28
N TYR A 194 16.39 20.61 17.11
CA TYR A 194 16.79 19.49 17.96
C TYR A 194 17.35 18.34 17.10
N TRP A 195 16.66 17.98 16.03
CA TRP A 195 17.07 16.89 15.13
C TRP A 195 18.42 17.17 14.45
N GLU A 196 18.56 18.33 13.81
CA GLU A 196 19.78 18.71 13.09
C GLU A 196 20.98 18.79 14.03
N ASP A 197 20.78 19.23 15.28
CA ASP A 197 21.81 19.28 16.31
C ASP A 197 22.15 17.90 16.89
N GLN A 198 21.18 17.00 17.08
CA GLN A 198 21.47 15.65 17.58
C GLN A 198 22.16 14.77 16.52
N PHE A 199 21.78 14.90 15.24
CA PHE A 199 22.26 14.01 14.18
C PHE A 199 23.28 14.68 13.27
N GLU A 200 23.94 15.74 13.74
CA GLU A 200 25.06 16.37 13.03
C GLU A 200 26.15 15.33 12.71
N GLY A 201 26.43 15.14 11.41
CA GLY A 201 27.38 14.13 10.93
C GLY A 201 26.77 12.77 10.54
N TYR A 202 25.46 12.56 10.71
CA TYR A 202 24.74 11.37 10.24
C TYR A 202 23.98 11.68 8.93
N SER A 203 23.91 10.71 8.01
CA SER A 203 23.29 10.87 6.69
C SER A 203 21.77 10.61 6.74
N MET A 204 21.02 11.46 7.44
CA MET A 204 19.56 11.32 7.54
C MET A 204 18.82 12.62 7.20
N ASP A 205 17.87 12.52 6.29
CA ASP A 205 17.06 13.66 5.85
C ASP A 205 15.87 13.89 6.81
N TRP A 206 15.81 15.07 7.41
CA TRP A 206 14.72 15.51 8.30
C TRP A 206 13.34 15.26 7.69
N SER A 207 13.18 15.43 6.37
CA SER A 207 11.89 15.22 5.68
C SER A 207 11.38 13.78 5.87
N GLN A 208 12.29 12.81 5.84
CA GLN A 208 12.00 11.39 5.98
C GLN A 208 11.62 11.06 7.42
N ILE A 209 12.39 11.53 8.40
CA ILE A 209 12.11 11.29 9.83
C ILE A 209 10.79 11.90 10.24
N ARG A 210 10.55 13.15 9.84
CA ARG A 210 9.28 13.83 10.09
C ARG A 210 8.13 12.99 9.57
N GLN A 211 8.26 12.45 8.36
CA GLN A 211 7.25 11.59 7.76
C GLN A 211 7.01 10.28 8.52
N TYR A 212 8.02 9.67 9.16
CA TYR A 212 7.87 8.35 9.81
C TYR A 212 7.59 8.39 11.30
N VAL A 213 7.95 9.47 11.98
CA VAL A 213 7.87 9.55 13.44
C VAL A 213 6.84 10.59 13.87
N PHE A 214 6.73 11.71 13.16
CA PHE A 214 6.03 12.89 13.70
C PHE A 214 4.79 13.32 12.89
N GLU A 215 4.66 12.92 11.63
CA GLU A 215 3.46 13.23 10.84
C GLU A 215 2.30 12.30 11.24
N PRO A 216 1.16 12.88 11.69
CA PRO A 216 0.02 12.10 12.14
C PRO A 216 -0.56 11.20 11.05
N LEU A 217 -1.15 10.07 11.45
CA LEU A 217 -2.10 9.41 10.54
C LEU A 217 -3.43 10.12 10.49
N THR A 218 -4.05 10.00 9.32
CA THR A 218 -5.41 10.45 9.05
C THR A 218 -6.09 9.41 8.17
N GLU A 219 -7.41 9.49 8.05
CA GLU A 219 -8.18 8.67 7.08
C GLU A 219 -7.73 8.90 5.63
N ALA A 220 -7.10 10.04 5.33
CA ALA A 220 -6.55 10.32 3.99
C ALA A 220 -5.19 9.66 3.74
N THR A 221 -4.48 9.26 4.80
CA THR A 221 -3.10 8.75 4.73
C THR A 221 -2.93 7.29 5.17
N ALA A 222 -3.96 6.69 5.78
CA ALA A 222 -4.04 5.25 6.08
C ALA A 222 -5.16 4.58 5.28
N ASN A 223 -4.92 3.36 4.81
CA ASN A 223 -5.95 2.55 4.16
C ASN A 223 -6.99 2.03 5.17
N GLN A 224 -6.57 1.77 6.41
CA GLN A 224 -7.46 1.40 7.52
C GLN A 224 -6.94 1.98 8.84
N LEU A 225 -7.33 3.22 9.18
CA LEU A 225 -6.91 3.85 10.42
C LEU A 225 -7.46 3.12 11.67
N LEU A 226 -6.60 2.79 12.63
CA LEU A 226 -6.98 2.17 13.91
C LEU A 226 -6.30 2.84 15.10
N GLU A 227 -6.89 3.88 15.70
CA GLU A 227 -6.28 4.62 16.83
C GLU A 227 -6.94 4.36 18.20
N THR A 228 -6.21 4.62 19.27
CA THR A 228 -6.79 4.78 20.62
C THR A 228 -7.56 6.10 20.67
N LYS A 229 -8.40 6.28 21.70
CA LYS A 229 -9.12 7.55 21.89
C LYS A 229 -8.20 8.64 22.45
N GLU A 230 -7.24 8.23 23.26
CA GLU A 230 -6.30 9.09 23.97
C GLU A 230 -4.88 8.57 23.73
N ILE A 231 -3.91 9.48 23.82
CA ILE A 231 -2.48 9.16 23.71
C ILE A 231 -2.07 8.33 24.92
N ASP A 232 -1.23 7.33 24.68
CA ASP A 232 -0.55 6.58 25.72
C ASP A 232 0.90 7.03 25.88
N GLU A 233 1.14 8.00 26.77
CA GLU A 233 2.48 8.53 27.04
C GLU A 233 3.45 7.48 27.62
N LEU A 234 2.93 6.38 28.17
CA LEU A 234 3.72 5.29 28.73
C LEU A 234 4.00 4.18 27.71
N SER A 235 3.44 4.28 26.50
CA SER A 235 3.64 3.27 25.45
C SER A 235 5.11 3.02 25.16
N VAL A 236 5.49 1.75 25.01
CA VAL A 236 6.82 1.37 24.50
C VAL A 236 7.06 1.89 23.08
N MET A 237 5.97 2.12 22.34
CA MET A 237 5.96 2.72 21.00
C MET A 237 6.13 4.24 21.01
N ALA A 238 6.27 4.88 22.17
CA ALA A 238 6.78 6.24 22.23
C ALA A 238 8.23 6.26 21.69
N TRP A 239 8.48 7.13 20.71
CA TRP A 239 9.81 7.33 20.15
C TRP A 239 10.80 7.84 21.21
N PRO A 240 11.96 7.16 21.42
CA PRO A 240 12.97 7.55 22.40
C PRO A 240 13.66 8.88 22.09
N TYR A 241 13.88 9.77 23.05
CA TYR A 241 14.60 11.04 22.83
C TYR A 241 15.65 11.35 23.91
N TYR A 242 16.72 12.07 23.57
CA TYR A 242 17.79 12.44 24.49
C TYR A 242 17.54 13.80 25.18
N ASN A 243 17.76 13.88 26.49
CA ASN A 243 17.74 15.14 27.26
C ASN A 243 19.16 15.72 27.40
N ARG A 244 19.38 16.98 27.01
CA ARG A 244 20.71 17.64 27.11
C ARG A 244 21.02 18.29 28.47
N LYS A 245 20.02 18.50 29.33
CA LYS A 245 20.21 19.34 30.54
C LYS A 245 20.93 18.64 31.70
N GLN A 246 20.95 17.31 31.76
CA GLN A 246 21.39 16.61 32.97
C GLN A 246 22.39 15.46 32.74
N THR A 247 22.65 15.06 31.50
CA THR A 247 23.56 14.00 30.98
C THR A 247 22.89 13.51 29.69
N THR A 248 23.59 12.98 28.69
CA THR A 248 23.00 12.37 27.46
C THR A 248 22.19 11.10 27.78
N LYS A 249 21.16 11.24 28.61
CA LYS A 249 20.28 10.18 29.07
C LYS A 249 19.16 10.04 28.04
N LEU A 250 18.97 8.81 27.54
CA LEU A 250 17.84 8.46 26.70
C LEU A 250 16.58 8.41 27.55
N LEU A 251 15.55 9.16 27.14
CA LEU A 251 14.20 9.11 27.69
C LEU A 251 13.36 8.22 26.78
N ALA A 252 13.03 7.03 27.30
CA ALA A 252 12.25 6.03 26.60
C ALA A 252 11.43 5.22 27.62
N ASN A 253 10.37 4.59 27.11
CA ASN A 253 9.63 3.56 27.83
C ASN A 253 10.23 2.19 27.46
N TYR A 254 10.37 1.30 28.44
CA TYR A 254 11.06 0.01 28.29
C TYR A 254 10.14 -1.19 28.55
N GLU A 255 8.89 -0.94 28.88
CA GLU A 255 7.89 -1.94 29.27
C GLU A 255 6.61 -1.73 28.47
N LEU A 256 5.85 -2.80 28.25
CA LEU A 256 4.51 -2.70 27.67
C LEU A 256 3.58 -1.97 28.65
N SER A 257 3.03 -0.84 28.24
CA SER A 257 2.00 -0.14 28.99
C SER A 257 0.67 -0.90 28.95
N GLU A 258 -0.31 -0.50 29.77
CA GLU A 258 -1.67 -1.04 29.65
C GLU A 258 -2.35 -0.66 28.33
N GLY A 259 -2.00 0.51 27.76
CA GLY A 259 -2.47 0.91 26.43
C GLY A 259 -1.88 0.05 25.32
N ASP A 260 -0.59 -0.29 25.37
CA ASP A 260 0.07 -1.21 24.44
C ASP A 260 -0.64 -2.58 24.44
N LYS A 261 -0.84 -3.14 25.64
CA LYS A 261 -1.51 -4.44 25.85
C LYS A 261 -2.94 -4.44 25.34
N ALA A 262 -3.71 -3.41 25.66
CA ALA A 262 -5.10 -3.28 25.21
C ALA A 262 -5.19 -3.08 23.69
N PHE A 263 -4.31 -2.25 23.13
CA PHE A 263 -4.30 -1.94 21.71
C PHE A 263 -3.87 -3.13 20.87
N ILE A 264 -2.82 -3.86 21.28
CA ILE A 264 -2.38 -5.05 20.55
C ILE A 264 -3.41 -6.19 20.67
N ALA A 265 -4.10 -6.32 21.82
CA ALA A 265 -5.20 -7.25 21.96
C ALA A 265 -6.40 -6.86 21.08
N ARG A 266 -6.62 -5.58 20.80
CA ARG A 266 -7.61 -5.11 19.83
C ARG A 266 -7.15 -5.36 18.39
N LEU A 267 -5.86 -5.23 18.11
CA LEU A 267 -5.28 -5.45 16.79
C LEU A 267 -5.25 -6.94 16.42
N TYR A 268 -4.92 -7.79 17.40
CA TYR A 268 -4.88 -9.25 17.33
C TYR A 268 -5.61 -9.84 18.57
N PRO A 269 -6.94 -10.02 18.53
CA PRO A 269 -7.70 -10.58 19.65
C PRO A 269 -7.29 -12.01 20.01
N LYS A 270 -6.97 -12.29 21.29
CA LYS A 270 -6.59 -13.62 21.79
C LYS A 270 -7.70 -14.65 21.67
N THR A 271 -8.92 -14.25 22.03
CA THR A 271 -10.10 -14.87 21.47
C THR A 271 -10.19 -14.30 20.07
N ALA A 272 -9.71 -15.02 19.08
CA ALA A 272 -10.18 -14.79 17.73
C ALA A 272 -11.71 -14.62 17.86
N VAL A 273 -12.26 -13.56 17.31
CA VAL A 273 -13.54 -13.79 16.64
C VAL A 273 -13.12 -14.80 15.60
N THR A 274 -13.33 -16.08 15.89
CA THR A 274 -13.19 -17.13 14.90
C THR A 274 -14.08 -16.65 13.79
N LEU A 275 -13.46 -16.17 12.70
CA LEU A 275 -14.22 -15.77 11.55
C LEU A 275 -15.05 -17.00 11.19
N PRO A 276 -16.37 -16.82 10.99
CA PRO A 276 -17.19 -17.95 10.63
C PRO A 276 -16.62 -18.57 9.35
N THR A 277 -16.80 -19.86 9.22
CA THR A 277 -16.37 -20.55 8.00
C THR A 277 -17.16 -20.03 6.79
N ILE A 278 -16.68 -20.25 5.56
CA ILE A 278 -17.48 -19.98 4.36
C ILE A 278 -18.81 -20.75 4.47
N GLN A 279 -18.75 -22.00 4.95
CA GLN A 279 -19.94 -22.81 5.12
C GLN A 279 -20.97 -22.11 6.02
N GLU A 280 -20.57 -21.68 7.21
CA GLU A 280 -21.48 -21.05 8.19
C GLU A 280 -21.95 -19.66 7.74
N ALA A 281 -21.03 -18.80 7.29
CA ALA A 281 -21.33 -17.39 7.07
C ALA A 281 -21.99 -17.11 5.72
N TRP A 282 -21.67 -17.92 4.70
CA TRP A 282 -22.04 -17.65 3.32
C TRP A 282 -22.99 -18.71 2.77
N VAL A 283 -22.70 -20.00 2.96
CA VAL A 283 -23.49 -21.08 2.32
C VAL A 283 -24.74 -21.41 3.12
N ASP A 284 -24.63 -21.59 4.43
CA ASP A 284 -25.75 -21.89 5.32
C ASP A 284 -26.71 -20.68 5.43
N ALA A 285 -26.14 -19.46 5.34
CA ALA A 285 -26.91 -18.23 5.22
C ALA A 285 -27.57 -18.04 3.83
N GLY A 286 -27.23 -18.89 2.85
CA GLY A 286 -27.80 -18.87 1.51
C GLY A 286 -27.28 -17.76 0.60
N TYR A 287 -26.20 -17.05 0.98
CA TYR A 287 -25.59 -16.00 0.17
C TYR A 287 -24.72 -16.55 -0.97
N PHE A 288 -24.13 -17.73 -0.78
CA PHE A 288 -23.32 -18.41 -1.78
C PHE A 288 -23.72 -19.88 -1.87
N THR A 289 -23.30 -20.50 -2.97
CA THR A 289 -23.38 -21.95 -3.17
C THR A 289 -22.02 -22.44 -3.64
N TRP A 290 -21.61 -23.62 -3.16
CA TRP A 290 -20.45 -24.32 -3.69
C TRP A 290 -20.72 -24.71 -5.15
N THR A 291 -19.76 -24.47 -6.05
CA THR A 291 -19.90 -24.83 -7.47
C THR A 291 -19.43 -26.24 -7.77
N ASP A 292 -18.74 -26.88 -6.83
CA ASP A 292 -18.18 -28.21 -6.96
C ASP A 292 -18.31 -29.00 -5.65
N ALA A 293 -18.19 -30.33 -5.74
CA ALA A 293 -18.27 -31.23 -4.59
C ALA A 293 -17.03 -31.15 -3.68
N THR A 294 -15.89 -30.67 -4.21
CA THR A 294 -14.64 -30.47 -3.48
C THR A 294 -14.65 -29.19 -2.64
N LYS A 295 -15.71 -28.38 -2.77
CA LYS A 295 -15.89 -27.10 -2.10
C LYS A 295 -14.71 -26.15 -2.31
N THR A 296 -14.25 -26.03 -3.55
CA THR A 296 -13.07 -25.23 -3.91
C THR A 296 -13.39 -23.93 -4.64
N ALA A 297 -14.65 -23.74 -5.03
CA ALA A 297 -15.14 -22.55 -5.69
C ALA A 297 -16.61 -22.28 -5.32
N LEU A 298 -17.00 -21.01 -5.37
CA LEU A 298 -18.30 -20.52 -4.93
C LEU A 298 -18.94 -19.64 -6.00
N ARG A 299 -20.27 -19.59 -5.98
CA ARG A 299 -21.07 -18.63 -6.75
C ARG A 299 -22.05 -17.93 -5.83
N ILE A 300 -22.10 -16.61 -5.91
CA ILE A 300 -23.08 -15.80 -5.20
C ILE A 300 -24.50 -16.13 -5.66
N THR A 301 -25.44 -16.19 -4.72
CA THR A 301 -26.87 -16.37 -5.01
C THR A 301 -27.57 -15.03 -5.21
N GLU A 302 -28.84 -15.06 -5.61
CA GLU A 302 -29.66 -13.85 -5.66
C GLU A 302 -29.81 -13.20 -4.27
N LEU A 303 -29.85 -13.99 -3.19
CA LEU A 303 -29.93 -13.49 -1.82
C LEU A 303 -28.64 -12.77 -1.42
N GLY A 304 -27.48 -13.34 -1.76
CA GLY A 304 -26.17 -12.73 -1.53
C GLY A 304 -26.00 -11.43 -2.31
N ALA A 305 -26.39 -11.41 -3.59
CA ALA A 305 -26.26 -10.23 -4.44
C ALA A 305 -27.17 -9.05 -4.01
N LYS A 306 -28.20 -9.31 -3.21
CA LYS A 306 -29.04 -8.27 -2.59
C LYS A 306 -28.40 -7.64 -1.35
N GLN A 307 -27.35 -8.23 -0.79
CA GLN A 307 -26.65 -7.68 0.36
C GLN A 307 -25.73 -6.53 -0.05
N GLU A 308 -25.67 -5.49 0.77
CA GLU A 308 -24.67 -4.43 0.61
C GLU A 308 -23.30 -4.84 1.18
N TYR A 309 -23.32 -5.69 2.20
CA TYR A 309 -22.16 -6.19 2.93
C TYR A 309 -22.35 -7.67 3.23
N LEU A 310 -21.29 -8.44 3.06
CA LEU A 310 -21.21 -9.85 3.40
C LEU A 310 -20.19 -10.02 4.53
N PRO A 311 -20.37 -11.03 5.42
CA PRO A 311 -19.44 -11.26 6.51
C PRO A 311 -18.06 -11.69 5.98
N ASP A 312 -16.99 -11.29 6.67
CA ASP A 312 -15.65 -11.82 6.44
C ASP A 312 -15.56 -13.28 6.94
N VAL A 313 -14.72 -14.10 6.32
CA VAL A 313 -14.59 -15.55 6.60
C VAL A 313 -13.15 -16.02 6.60
N SER A 314 -12.85 -17.14 7.27
CA SER A 314 -11.52 -17.80 7.24
C SER A 314 -11.66 -19.32 7.14
N ASP A 315 -11.36 -19.87 5.96
CA ASP A 315 -11.45 -21.32 5.64
C ASP A 315 -10.11 -21.94 5.25
N GLY A 316 -9.01 -21.46 5.85
CA GLY A 316 -7.70 -22.14 5.74
C GLY A 316 -7.23 -22.41 4.29
N GLU A 317 -7.42 -21.44 3.40
CA GLU A 317 -7.01 -21.50 1.98
C GLU A 317 -7.74 -22.54 1.11
N GLN A 318 -8.97 -22.91 1.48
CA GLN A 318 -9.78 -23.89 0.76
C GLN A 318 -10.10 -23.52 -0.71
N LEU A 319 -10.20 -22.22 -1.03
CA LEU A 319 -10.58 -21.76 -2.36
C LEU A 319 -9.41 -21.84 -3.34
N THR A 320 -9.64 -22.44 -4.51
CA THR A 320 -8.67 -22.53 -5.62
C THR A 320 -9.11 -21.75 -6.86
N SER A 321 -10.38 -21.33 -6.92
CA SER A 321 -10.92 -20.49 -7.98
C SER A 321 -11.91 -19.47 -7.45
N ALA A 322 -11.80 -18.23 -7.93
CA ALA A 322 -12.77 -17.15 -7.74
C ALA A 322 -13.54 -16.83 -9.03
N LEU A 323 -13.56 -17.77 -10.00
CA LEU A 323 -14.17 -17.55 -11.31
C LEU A 323 -15.64 -17.14 -11.19
N ALA A 324 -15.93 -15.89 -11.52
CA ALA A 324 -17.26 -15.30 -11.43
C ALA A 324 -17.92 -15.43 -10.04
N MET A 325 -17.11 -15.45 -8.97
CA MET A 325 -17.57 -15.71 -7.61
C MET A 325 -18.67 -14.75 -7.14
N PHE A 326 -18.52 -13.45 -7.40
CA PHE A 326 -19.49 -12.40 -7.07
C PHE A 326 -20.32 -11.95 -8.27
N ALA A 327 -20.15 -12.59 -9.43
CA ALA A 327 -20.87 -12.23 -10.64
C ALA A 327 -22.34 -12.66 -10.54
N ASN A 328 -23.26 -11.68 -10.61
CA ASN A 328 -24.68 -11.94 -10.72
C ASN A 328 -25.16 -11.65 -12.15
N PHE A 329 -25.52 -12.70 -12.89
CA PHE A 329 -26.03 -12.60 -14.26
C PHE A 329 -27.55 -12.37 -14.34
N SER A 330 -28.23 -12.30 -13.19
CA SER A 330 -29.65 -11.94 -13.12
C SER A 330 -29.80 -10.42 -13.16
N TRP A 331 -30.78 -9.93 -13.91
CA TRP A 331 -31.03 -8.51 -14.19
C TRP A 331 -31.49 -7.75 -12.94
N ASN A 332 -30.57 -7.53 -12.00
CA ASN A 332 -30.59 -6.60 -10.88
C ASN A 332 -29.18 -6.64 -10.30
N ALA A 333 -28.38 -5.63 -10.64
CA ALA A 333 -26.95 -5.61 -10.35
C ALA A 333 -26.65 -5.78 -8.86
N SER A 334 -25.49 -6.39 -8.56
CA SER A 334 -25.05 -6.64 -7.19
C SER A 334 -25.06 -5.36 -6.37
N LYS A 335 -25.71 -5.41 -5.20
CA LYS A 335 -25.74 -4.30 -4.24
C LYS A 335 -24.48 -4.23 -3.38
N ILE A 336 -23.56 -5.19 -3.54
CA ILE A 336 -22.33 -5.26 -2.74
C ILE A 336 -21.54 -3.98 -2.93
N LYS A 337 -21.39 -3.25 -1.83
CA LYS A 337 -20.61 -2.01 -1.75
C LYS A 337 -19.15 -2.31 -1.45
N LYS A 338 -18.89 -3.31 -0.63
CA LYS A 338 -17.54 -3.74 -0.21
C LYS A 338 -17.41 -5.25 -0.31
N ALA A 339 -16.37 -5.72 -0.98
CA ALA A 339 -16.08 -7.15 -1.03
C ALA A 339 -15.64 -7.65 0.36
N PRO A 340 -16.14 -8.82 0.82
CA PRO A 340 -15.73 -9.40 2.09
C PRO A 340 -14.28 -9.90 2.04
N LYS A 341 -13.61 -9.95 3.19
CA LYS A 341 -12.29 -10.57 3.34
C LYS A 341 -12.44 -12.09 3.44
N PHE A 342 -11.57 -12.79 2.72
CA PHE A 342 -11.41 -14.23 2.77
C PHE A 342 -10.01 -14.59 2.28
N ASN A 343 -9.59 -15.82 2.51
CA ASN A 343 -8.26 -16.26 2.08
C ASN A 343 -8.22 -16.60 0.58
N SER A 344 -7.39 -15.88 -0.18
CA SER A 344 -7.24 -16.05 -1.64
C SER A 344 -5.88 -16.63 -2.07
N SER A 345 -5.01 -17.04 -1.13
CA SER A 345 -3.61 -17.43 -1.41
C SER A 345 -3.44 -18.67 -2.30
N ASN A 346 -4.48 -19.50 -2.44
CA ASN A 346 -4.51 -20.68 -3.31
C ASN A 346 -5.30 -20.48 -4.61
N ILE A 347 -5.88 -19.30 -4.82
CA ILE A 347 -6.68 -19.03 -6.00
C ILE A 347 -5.78 -18.76 -7.21
N THR A 348 -6.00 -19.51 -8.28
CA THR A 348 -5.26 -19.35 -9.54
C THR A 348 -6.06 -18.66 -10.63
N ASN A 349 -7.39 -18.60 -10.49
CA ASN A 349 -8.29 -18.02 -11.46
C ASN A 349 -9.20 -16.97 -10.80
N PHE A 350 -8.96 -15.69 -11.14
CA PHE A 350 -9.74 -14.53 -10.70
C PHE A 350 -10.67 -14.00 -11.81
N GLY A 351 -10.83 -14.77 -12.88
CA GLY A 351 -11.61 -14.38 -14.05
C GLY A 351 -13.04 -14.02 -13.66
N ALA A 352 -13.53 -12.88 -14.15
CA ALA A 352 -14.87 -12.38 -13.89
C ALA A 352 -15.27 -12.29 -12.40
N MET A 353 -14.32 -12.34 -11.45
CA MET A 353 -14.61 -12.47 -10.01
C MET A 353 -15.66 -11.49 -9.50
N PHE A 354 -15.57 -10.22 -9.90
CA PHE A 354 -16.50 -9.14 -9.56
C PHE A 354 -17.31 -8.65 -10.76
N PHE A 355 -17.46 -9.46 -11.81
CA PHE A 355 -18.17 -9.06 -13.02
C PHE A 355 -19.58 -8.54 -12.73
N GLY A 356 -19.88 -7.32 -13.20
CA GLY A 356 -21.17 -6.66 -13.03
C GLY A 356 -21.46 -6.18 -11.60
N CYS A 357 -20.47 -6.14 -10.70
CA CYS A 357 -20.63 -5.61 -9.35
C CYS A 357 -20.67 -4.07 -9.35
N ASN A 358 -21.75 -3.51 -9.90
CA ASN A 358 -21.85 -2.08 -10.22
C ASN A 358 -21.82 -1.15 -9.00
N SER A 359 -22.17 -1.65 -7.81
CA SER A 359 -22.18 -0.89 -6.55
C SER A 359 -20.87 -0.99 -5.77
N LEU A 360 -19.93 -1.84 -6.22
CA LEU A 360 -18.68 -2.12 -5.53
C LEU A 360 -17.77 -0.89 -5.56
N ASN A 361 -17.48 -0.34 -4.38
CA ASN A 361 -16.64 0.83 -4.20
C ASN A 361 -15.24 0.50 -3.68
N THR A 362 -15.12 -0.58 -2.90
CA THR A 362 -13.88 -0.97 -2.24
C THR A 362 -13.70 -2.48 -2.28
N ILE A 363 -12.45 -2.89 -2.50
CA ILE A 363 -12.03 -4.28 -2.42
C ILE A 363 -10.89 -4.38 -1.40
N PRO A 364 -10.87 -5.43 -0.56
CA PRO A 364 -9.76 -5.67 0.35
C PRO A 364 -8.50 -6.06 -0.43
N LEU A 365 -7.35 -6.02 0.23
CA LEU A 365 -6.13 -6.59 -0.31
C LEU A 365 -6.33 -8.11 -0.49
N LEU A 366 -6.12 -8.60 -1.71
CA LEU A 366 -6.19 -10.01 -2.06
C LEU A 366 -4.78 -10.52 -2.38
N ASP A 367 -4.43 -11.70 -1.87
CA ASP A 367 -3.28 -12.42 -2.40
C ASP A 367 -3.64 -12.95 -3.79
N THR A 368 -3.00 -12.35 -4.80
CA THR A 368 -3.16 -12.66 -6.23
C THR A 368 -1.90 -13.29 -6.81
N SER A 369 -0.91 -13.64 -5.98
CA SER A 369 0.41 -14.08 -6.41
C SER A 369 0.45 -15.37 -7.24
N LYS A 370 -0.60 -16.20 -7.15
CA LYS A 370 -0.78 -17.40 -7.96
C LYS A 370 -1.77 -17.22 -9.13
N GLY A 371 -2.34 -16.03 -9.29
CA GLY A 371 -3.34 -15.73 -10.30
C GLY A 371 -2.75 -15.75 -11.71
N THR A 372 -3.40 -16.49 -12.61
CA THR A 372 -3.04 -16.58 -14.04
C THR A 372 -4.12 -15.97 -14.95
N GLU A 373 -5.37 -16.00 -14.50
CA GLU A 373 -6.54 -15.48 -15.23
C GLU A 373 -7.13 -14.27 -14.50
N PHE A 374 -7.05 -13.08 -15.12
CA PHE A 374 -7.64 -11.82 -14.61
C PHE A 374 -8.68 -11.21 -15.57
N GLY A 375 -8.99 -11.91 -16.67
CA GLY A 375 -9.96 -11.45 -17.65
C GLY A 375 -11.32 -11.18 -17.00
N LEU A 376 -11.95 -10.05 -17.37
CA LEU A 376 -13.24 -9.59 -16.85
C LEU A 376 -13.29 -9.34 -15.32
N MET A 377 -12.18 -9.44 -14.56
CA MET A 377 -12.19 -9.48 -13.09
C MET A 377 -13.03 -8.37 -12.46
N PHE A 378 -12.93 -7.13 -12.97
CA PHE A 378 -13.68 -5.96 -12.50
C PHE A 378 -14.65 -5.41 -13.54
N SER A 379 -14.91 -6.14 -14.63
CA SER A 379 -15.74 -5.58 -15.71
C SER A 379 -17.16 -5.28 -15.21
N GLY A 380 -17.64 -4.07 -15.47
CA GLY A 380 -18.94 -3.58 -15.02
C GLY A 380 -18.99 -3.13 -13.56
N CYS A 381 -17.84 -3.04 -12.86
CA CYS A 381 -17.75 -2.40 -11.54
C CYS A 381 -17.79 -0.86 -11.70
N SER A 382 -18.94 -0.32 -12.09
CA SER A 382 -19.09 1.08 -12.50
C SER A 382 -18.83 2.10 -11.37
N SER A 383 -19.02 1.72 -10.10
CA SER A 383 -18.78 2.60 -8.93
C SER A 383 -17.36 2.49 -8.35
N LEU A 384 -16.50 1.64 -8.91
CA LEU A 384 -15.16 1.40 -8.40
C LEU A 384 -14.25 2.57 -8.79
N ASN A 385 -13.70 3.27 -7.78
CA ASN A 385 -12.89 4.47 -8.00
C ASN A 385 -11.41 4.15 -8.20
N THR A 386 -10.91 3.13 -7.51
CA THR A 386 -9.53 2.64 -7.54
C THR A 386 -9.49 1.17 -7.12
N ILE A 387 -8.33 0.53 -7.26
CA ILE A 387 -8.07 -0.83 -6.77
C ILE A 387 -6.79 -0.85 -5.90
N PRO A 388 -6.68 -1.78 -4.92
CA PRO A 388 -5.43 -2.07 -4.25
C PRO A 388 -4.41 -2.64 -5.23
N LEU A 389 -3.13 -2.60 -4.85
CA LEU A 389 -2.07 -3.24 -5.61
C LEU A 389 -2.32 -4.75 -5.69
N LEU A 390 -2.29 -5.29 -6.92
CA LEU A 390 -2.44 -6.71 -7.19
C LEU A 390 -1.12 -7.27 -7.73
N ASN A 391 -0.76 -8.47 -7.30
CA ASN A 391 0.32 -9.21 -7.94
C ASN A 391 -0.25 -9.88 -9.20
N THR A 392 0.21 -9.41 -10.35
CA THR A 392 -0.22 -9.86 -11.68
C THR A 392 0.92 -10.51 -12.48
N SER A 393 2.07 -10.79 -11.86
CA SER A 393 3.28 -11.29 -12.55
C SER A 393 3.12 -12.66 -13.21
N GLU A 394 2.13 -13.45 -12.77
CA GLU A 394 1.77 -14.74 -13.37
C GLU A 394 0.57 -14.64 -14.33
N GLY A 395 -0.03 -13.45 -14.47
CA GLY A 395 -1.21 -13.21 -15.29
C GLY A 395 -0.92 -13.28 -16.80
N THR A 396 -1.66 -14.11 -17.52
CA THR A 396 -1.57 -14.24 -18.99
C THR A 396 -2.76 -13.62 -19.72
N ASN A 397 -3.87 -13.38 -19.01
CA ASN A 397 -5.11 -12.87 -19.59
C ASN A 397 -5.63 -11.66 -18.80
N PHE A 398 -5.69 -10.51 -19.47
CA PHE A 398 -6.19 -9.23 -18.95
C PHE A 398 -7.38 -8.69 -19.77
N GLU A 399 -7.95 -9.51 -20.65
CA GLU A 399 -9.03 -9.06 -21.52
C GLU A 399 -10.22 -8.54 -20.71
N ASN A 400 -10.73 -7.38 -21.09
CA ASN A 400 -11.86 -6.72 -20.42
C ASN A 400 -11.68 -6.49 -18.91
N MET A 401 -10.47 -6.58 -18.33
CA MET A 401 -10.27 -6.57 -16.86
C MET A 401 -11.00 -5.43 -16.16
N PHE A 402 -11.00 -4.22 -16.74
CA PHE A 402 -11.66 -3.02 -16.22
C PHE A 402 -12.77 -2.49 -17.13
N ARG A 403 -13.27 -3.30 -18.08
CA ARG A 403 -14.27 -2.81 -19.03
C ARG A 403 -15.52 -2.30 -18.30
N ASN A 404 -16.00 -1.10 -18.63
CA ASN A 404 -17.17 -0.45 -18.02
C ASN A 404 -16.99 -0.12 -16.51
N CYS A 405 -15.75 0.13 -16.09
CA CYS A 405 -15.45 0.76 -14.80
C CYS A 405 -15.53 2.29 -14.90
N ILE A 406 -16.74 2.82 -15.07
CA ILE A 406 -16.98 4.23 -15.42
C ILE A 406 -16.34 5.22 -14.43
N SER A 407 -16.38 4.94 -13.12
CA SER A 407 -15.82 5.81 -12.07
C SER A 407 -14.32 5.59 -11.80
N LEU A 408 -13.67 4.63 -12.45
CA LEU A 408 -12.26 4.31 -12.21
C LEU A 408 -11.37 5.45 -12.68
N ASN A 409 -10.74 6.13 -11.72
CA ASN A 409 -9.94 7.34 -11.97
C ASN A 409 -8.43 7.08 -11.88
N SER A 410 -8.03 5.99 -11.23
CA SER A 410 -6.63 5.61 -11.04
C SER A 410 -6.49 4.10 -10.95
N ILE A 411 -5.36 3.60 -11.45
CA ILE A 411 -5.00 2.17 -11.42
C ILE A 411 -3.54 2.09 -10.94
N PRO A 412 -3.23 1.29 -9.90
CA PRO A 412 -1.84 1.02 -9.51
C PRO A 412 -1.05 0.35 -10.63
N PRO A 413 0.30 0.38 -10.59
CA PRO A 413 1.11 -0.39 -11.53
C PRO A 413 0.74 -1.88 -11.51
N LEU A 414 0.62 -2.48 -12.70
CA LEU A 414 0.33 -3.90 -12.89
C LEU A 414 1.44 -4.53 -13.75
N ASP A 415 1.87 -5.73 -13.37
CA ASP A 415 2.76 -6.52 -14.22
C ASP A 415 1.92 -7.21 -15.29
N THR A 416 2.11 -6.78 -16.53
CA THR A 416 1.40 -7.25 -17.71
C THR A 416 2.34 -7.97 -18.69
N SER A 417 3.57 -8.27 -18.26
CA SER A 417 4.66 -8.76 -19.11
C SER A 417 4.39 -10.10 -19.80
N LYS A 418 3.45 -10.91 -19.27
CA LYS A 418 3.02 -12.18 -19.86
C LYS A 418 1.69 -12.09 -20.62
N GLY A 419 1.07 -10.92 -20.67
CA GLY A 419 -0.21 -10.70 -21.33
C GLY A 419 -0.10 -10.67 -22.85
N THR A 420 -0.85 -11.53 -23.55
CA THR A 420 -0.85 -11.57 -25.03
C THR A 420 -2.02 -10.82 -25.67
N SER A 421 -3.05 -10.47 -24.88
CA SER A 421 -4.23 -9.76 -25.34
C SER A 421 -4.67 -8.71 -24.33
N PHE A 422 -4.82 -7.48 -24.80
CA PHE A 422 -5.29 -6.31 -24.04
C PHE A 422 -6.65 -5.83 -24.53
N LYS A 423 -7.35 -6.70 -25.26
CA LYS A 423 -8.65 -6.43 -25.86
C LYS A 423 -9.64 -5.95 -24.79
N TYR A 424 -10.28 -4.81 -25.06
CA TYR A 424 -11.24 -4.15 -24.16
C TYR A 424 -10.75 -3.82 -22.74
N MET A 425 -9.45 -3.92 -22.42
CA MET A 425 -8.97 -3.89 -21.03
C MET A 425 -9.50 -2.69 -20.23
N PHE A 426 -9.54 -1.50 -20.83
CA PHE A 426 -10.03 -0.26 -20.22
C PHE A 426 -11.25 0.33 -20.94
N SER A 427 -11.90 -0.43 -21.83
CA SER A 427 -13.03 0.08 -22.60
C SER A 427 -14.14 0.61 -21.67
N GLU A 428 -14.73 1.75 -22.01
CA GLU A 428 -15.79 2.42 -21.24
C GLU A 428 -15.34 2.89 -19.83
N CYS A 429 -14.03 2.97 -19.56
CA CYS A 429 -13.49 3.67 -18.37
C CYS A 429 -13.59 5.19 -18.52
N GLY A 430 -14.80 5.71 -18.39
CA GLY A 430 -15.14 7.10 -18.71
C GLY A 430 -14.40 8.18 -17.91
N SER A 431 -13.95 7.89 -16.68
CA SER A 431 -13.28 8.85 -15.78
C SER A 431 -11.75 8.80 -15.82
N LEU A 432 -11.17 7.84 -16.53
CA LEU A 432 -9.73 7.60 -16.53
C LEU A 432 -9.00 8.65 -17.38
N LYS A 433 -8.10 9.42 -16.76
CA LYS A 433 -7.33 10.49 -17.46
C LYS A 433 -6.06 9.99 -18.12
N THR A 434 -5.44 8.97 -17.53
CA THR A 434 -4.25 8.28 -18.02
C THR A 434 -4.15 6.89 -17.38
N ILE A 435 -3.25 6.05 -17.88
CA ILE A 435 -2.95 4.73 -17.30
C ILE A 435 -1.52 4.68 -16.75
N PRO A 436 -1.23 3.78 -15.79
CA PRO A 436 0.15 3.46 -15.44
C PRO A 436 0.91 2.90 -16.65
N LEU A 437 2.24 2.93 -16.59
CA LEU A 437 3.07 2.23 -17.58
C LEU A 437 2.80 0.72 -17.49
N LEU A 438 2.45 0.10 -18.63
CA LEU A 438 2.18 -1.32 -18.75
C LEU A 438 3.22 -1.97 -19.65
N ASN A 439 3.63 -3.20 -19.31
CA ASN A 439 4.43 -3.99 -20.22
C ASN A 439 3.50 -4.68 -21.23
N THR A 440 3.63 -4.26 -22.49
CA THR A 440 2.78 -4.71 -23.61
C THR A 440 3.58 -5.45 -24.68
N SER A 441 4.85 -5.81 -24.41
CA SER A 441 5.78 -6.35 -25.42
C SER A 441 5.38 -7.72 -25.99
N GLU A 442 4.51 -8.45 -25.30
CA GLU A 442 3.91 -9.71 -25.78
C GLU A 442 2.51 -9.53 -26.37
N GLY A 443 1.97 -8.31 -26.38
CA GLY A 443 0.63 -7.98 -26.84
C GLY A 443 0.45 -8.14 -28.34
N ILE A 444 -0.54 -8.95 -28.74
CA ILE A 444 -0.92 -9.18 -30.14
C ILE A 444 -2.22 -8.43 -30.48
N ASN A 445 -3.15 -8.36 -29.53
CA ASN A 445 -4.47 -7.77 -29.73
C ASN A 445 -4.72 -6.57 -28.82
N PHE A 446 -4.83 -5.38 -29.42
CA PHE A 446 -5.12 -4.11 -28.75
C PHE A 446 -6.51 -3.56 -29.10
N SER A 447 -7.35 -4.38 -29.76
CA SER A 447 -8.69 -3.96 -30.19
C SER A 447 -9.48 -3.44 -29.00
N ARG A 448 -10.02 -2.22 -29.17
CA ARG A 448 -10.89 -1.54 -28.22
C ARG A 448 -10.30 -1.36 -26.82
N MET A 449 -8.98 -1.40 -26.68
CA MET A 449 -8.32 -1.28 -25.36
C MET A 449 -8.79 -0.05 -24.57
N PHE A 450 -9.00 1.08 -25.25
CA PHE A 450 -9.49 2.35 -24.68
C PHE A 450 -10.78 2.85 -25.33
N ASP A 451 -11.56 1.98 -25.98
CA ASP A 451 -12.81 2.38 -26.66
C ASP A 451 -13.77 3.01 -25.65
N TYR A 452 -14.27 4.21 -25.91
CA TYR A 452 -15.11 5.04 -25.03
C TYR A 452 -14.45 5.51 -23.71
N CYS A 453 -13.12 5.61 -23.63
CA CYS A 453 -12.44 6.33 -22.53
C CYS A 453 -12.54 7.86 -22.72
N SER A 454 -13.71 8.44 -22.47
CA SER A 454 -14.01 9.84 -22.79
C SER A 454 -13.13 10.89 -22.11
N SER A 455 -12.62 10.62 -20.90
CA SER A 455 -11.73 11.51 -20.16
C SER A 455 -10.24 11.25 -20.37
N LEU A 456 -9.85 10.29 -21.23
CA LEU A 456 -8.44 9.95 -21.45
C LEU A 456 -7.74 11.10 -22.18
N GLU A 457 -6.82 11.78 -21.49
CA GLU A 457 -6.10 12.96 -22.01
C GLU A 457 -4.79 12.55 -22.70
N SER A 458 -4.12 11.51 -22.18
CA SER A 458 -2.85 10.97 -22.70
C SER A 458 -2.64 9.51 -22.28
N ILE A 459 -1.76 8.82 -23.00
CA ILE A 459 -1.28 7.48 -22.65
C ILE A 459 0.26 7.46 -22.57
N PRO A 460 0.84 6.61 -21.70
CA PRO A 460 2.28 6.32 -21.72
C PRO A 460 2.65 5.58 -23.01
N LEU A 461 3.97 5.53 -23.30
CA LEU A 461 4.48 4.69 -24.38
C LEU A 461 4.13 3.21 -24.12
N LEU A 462 3.54 2.56 -25.13
CA LEU A 462 3.24 1.13 -25.12
C LEU A 462 4.08 0.44 -26.20
N ASP A 463 4.57 -0.76 -25.91
CA ASP A 463 5.20 -1.61 -26.91
C ASP A 463 4.10 -2.32 -27.69
N THR A 464 3.91 -1.93 -28.94
CA THR A 464 2.91 -2.49 -29.85
C THR A 464 3.54 -3.27 -31.00
N SER A 465 4.85 -3.58 -30.93
CA SER A 465 5.64 -4.14 -32.04
C SER A 465 5.12 -5.50 -32.54
N LYS A 466 4.42 -6.27 -31.71
CA LYS A 466 3.76 -7.54 -32.07
C LYS A 466 2.27 -7.39 -32.40
N GLY A 467 1.71 -6.19 -32.24
CA GLY A 467 0.29 -5.92 -32.41
C GLY A 467 -0.18 -6.08 -33.86
N THR A 468 -1.21 -6.90 -34.07
CA THR A 468 -1.83 -7.11 -35.40
C THR A 468 -3.22 -6.49 -35.50
N ASN A 469 -3.90 -6.25 -34.36
CA ASN A 469 -5.25 -5.71 -34.32
C ASN A 469 -5.32 -4.46 -33.42
N PHE A 470 -5.62 -3.33 -34.04
CA PHE A 470 -5.82 -2.01 -33.42
C PHE A 470 -7.24 -1.47 -33.62
N GLU A 471 -8.20 -2.32 -34.01
CA GLU A 471 -9.59 -1.95 -34.27
C GLU A 471 -10.15 -1.18 -33.06
N SER A 472 -10.64 0.04 -33.30
CA SER A 472 -11.27 0.89 -32.28
C SER A 472 -10.41 1.14 -31.03
N MET A 473 -9.08 0.99 -31.09
CA MET A 473 -8.20 1.08 -29.90
C MET A 473 -8.43 2.34 -29.08
N PHE A 474 -8.64 3.50 -29.72
CA PHE A 474 -8.91 4.80 -29.10
C PHE A 474 -10.26 5.39 -29.52
N SER A 475 -11.18 4.58 -30.06
CA SER A 475 -12.47 5.08 -30.53
C SER A 475 -13.22 5.81 -29.40
N SER A 476 -13.79 6.96 -29.70
CA SER A 476 -14.50 7.84 -28.77
C SER A 476 -13.69 8.30 -27.55
N CYS A 477 -12.36 8.31 -27.62
CA CYS A 477 -11.50 9.05 -26.69
C CYS A 477 -11.57 10.55 -26.97
N ILE A 478 -12.68 11.19 -26.60
CA ILE A 478 -12.99 12.57 -27.00
C ILE A 478 -12.04 13.62 -26.41
N SER A 479 -11.36 13.33 -25.28
CA SER A 479 -10.40 14.23 -24.63
C SER A 479 -8.94 13.98 -25.03
N LEU A 480 -8.66 12.94 -25.82
CA LEU A 480 -7.30 12.56 -26.20
C LEU A 480 -6.73 13.57 -27.18
N THR A 481 -5.66 14.26 -26.80
CA THR A 481 -5.07 15.36 -27.60
C THR A 481 -3.90 14.92 -28.47
N SER A 482 -3.17 13.90 -28.02
CA SER A 482 -2.02 13.33 -28.71
C SER A 482 -1.81 11.87 -28.28
N ILE A 483 -1.03 11.13 -29.07
CA ILE A 483 -0.57 9.78 -28.73
C ILE A 483 0.97 9.71 -28.86
N PRO A 484 1.64 8.85 -28.08
CA PRO A 484 3.04 8.53 -28.30
C PRO A 484 3.24 7.78 -29.63
N LEU A 485 4.49 7.65 -30.07
CA LEU A 485 4.83 6.82 -31.21
C LEU A 485 4.49 5.35 -30.89
N LEU A 486 3.66 4.73 -31.73
CA LEU A 486 3.29 3.32 -31.63
C LEU A 486 3.91 2.55 -32.80
N ASP A 487 4.55 1.40 -32.51
CA ASP A 487 4.97 0.49 -33.57
C ASP A 487 3.73 -0.24 -34.11
N THR A 488 3.35 0.11 -35.34
CA THR A 488 2.18 -0.44 -36.04
C THR A 488 2.58 -1.32 -37.22
N SER A 489 3.86 -1.65 -37.36
CA SER A 489 4.44 -2.34 -38.53
C SER A 489 3.86 -3.74 -38.80
N MET A 490 3.27 -4.36 -37.79
CA MET A 490 2.58 -5.66 -37.86
C MET A 490 1.05 -5.54 -37.95
N GLY A 491 0.51 -4.31 -37.89
CA GLY A 491 -0.93 -4.05 -37.86
C GLY A 491 -1.64 -4.41 -39.16
N GLU A 492 -2.72 -5.18 -39.05
CA GLU A 492 -3.59 -5.56 -40.16
C GLU A 492 -4.98 -4.90 -40.08
N ASP A 493 -5.48 -4.63 -38.88
CA ASP A 493 -6.77 -3.98 -38.66
C ASP A 493 -6.62 -2.66 -37.90
N PHE A 494 -6.98 -1.55 -38.56
CA PHE A 494 -7.02 -0.18 -38.05
C PHE A 494 -8.43 0.41 -38.09
N GLY A 495 -9.46 -0.42 -38.33
CA GLY A 495 -10.84 0.02 -38.42
C GLY A 495 -11.24 0.82 -37.18
N GLN A 496 -11.78 2.03 -37.37
CA GLN A 496 -12.24 2.91 -36.31
C GLN A 496 -11.19 3.28 -35.23
N MET A 497 -9.89 3.03 -35.46
CA MET A 497 -8.85 3.16 -34.43
C MET A 497 -8.91 4.48 -33.65
N PHE A 498 -9.20 5.60 -34.32
CA PHE A 498 -9.35 6.93 -33.73
C PHE A 498 -10.74 7.54 -33.98
N SER A 499 -11.73 6.74 -34.38
CA SER A 499 -13.07 7.27 -34.69
C SER A 499 -13.62 8.08 -33.52
N ASN A 500 -14.13 9.29 -33.77
CA ASN A 500 -14.69 10.22 -32.78
C ASN A 500 -13.68 10.74 -31.74
N CYS A 501 -12.37 10.69 -32.02
CA CYS A 501 -11.33 11.41 -31.25
C CYS A 501 -11.34 12.91 -31.56
N LYS A 502 -12.38 13.60 -31.09
CA LYS A 502 -12.65 15.01 -31.45
C LYS A 502 -11.58 16.00 -31.02
N SER A 503 -10.78 15.71 -29.99
CA SER A 503 -9.72 16.61 -29.51
C SER A 503 -8.32 16.24 -30.02
N LEU A 504 -8.19 15.20 -30.83
CA LEU A 504 -6.88 14.73 -31.30
C LEU A 504 -6.31 15.72 -32.32
N ILE A 505 -5.15 16.32 -31.99
CA ILE A 505 -4.55 17.42 -32.76
C ILE A 505 -3.56 16.89 -33.78
N ASN A 506 -2.72 15.94 -33.36
CA ASN A 506 -1.61 15.39 -34.13
C ASN A 506 -1.49 13.88 -33.90
N ILE A 507 -1.04 13.17 -34.93
CA ILE A 507 -0.79 11.74 -34.91
C ILE A 507 0.65 11.52 -35.42
N PRO A 508 1.51 10.80 -34.67
CA PRO A 508 2.82 10.37 -35.17
C PRO A 508 2.70 9.53 -36.44
N LEU A 509 3.78 9.39 -37.21
CA LEU A 509 3.79 8.51 -38.38
C LEU A 509 3.45 7.07 -37.96
N LEU A 510 2.40 6.50 -38.55
CA LEU A 510 2.01 5.10 -38.36
C LEU A 510 2.50 4.28 -39.56
N ASN A 511 3.09 3.11 -39.31
CA ASN A 511 3.42 2.17 -40.37
C ASN A 511 2.18 1.32 -40.67
N THR A 512 1.46 1.66 -41.73
CA THR A 512 0.24 0.95 -42.11
C THR A 512 0.42 0.02 -43.31
N SER A 513 1.67 -0.32 -43.67
CA SER A 513 2.00 -1.08 -44.88
C SER A 513 1.35 -2.48 -44.93
N LYS A 514 1.03 -3.09 -43.78
CA LYS A 514 0.30 -4.37 -43.70
C LYS A 514 -1.21 -4.23 -43.48
N GLY A 515 -1.70 -3.00 -43.35
CA GLY A 515 -3.10 -2.73 -43.05
C GLY A 515 -4.03 -3.18 -44.16
N LYS A 516 -5.10 -3.87 -43.77
CA LYS A 516 -6.18 -4.35 -44.65
C LYS A 516 -7.48 -3.58 -44.40
N ASN A 517 -7.77 -3.27 -43.14
CA ASN A 517 -9.00 -2.57 -42.74
C ASN A 517 -8.67 -1.17 -42.18
N PHE A 518 -9.25 -0.14 -42.80
CA PHE A 518 -9.15 1.27 -42.39
C PHE A 518 -10.52 1.92 -42.24
N ASN A 519 -11.60 1.12 -42.24
CA ASN A 519 -12.98 1.61 -42.16
C ASN A 519 -13.11 2.64 -41.03
N ARG A 520 -13.47 3.87 -41.37
CA ARG A 520 -13.70 4.97 -40.40
C ARG A 520 -12.52 5.26 -39.45
N MET A 521 -11.27 4.95 -39.84
CA MET A 521 -10.10 5.05 -38.96
C MET A 521 -9.98 6.41 -38.24
N PHE A 522 -10.22 7.52 -38.95
CA PHE A 522 -10.20 8.89 -38.40
C PHE A 522 -11.56 9.58 -38.49
N ARG A 523 -12.66 8.81 -38.55
CA ARG A 523 -13.98 9.39 -38.68
C ARG A 523 -14.26 10.36 -37.52
N ASP A 524 -14.79 11.54 -37.80
CA ASP A 524 -15.13 12.57 -36.83
C ASP A 524 -13.94 13.06 -35.96
N CYS A 525 -12.70 12.92 -36.45
CA CYS A 525 -11.50 13.55 -35.87
C CYS A 525 -11.37 15.02 -36.30
N SER A 526 -12.28 15.86 -35.81
CA SER A 526 -12.44 17.24 -36.30
C SER A 526 -11.29 18.21 -35.96
N SER A 527 -10.42 17.88 -34.98
CA SER A 527 -9.35 18.78 -34.52
C SER A 527 -7.97 18.49 -35.12
N LEU A 528 -7.85 17.52 -36.02
CA LEU A 528 -6.56 17.19 -36.64
C LEU A 528 -6.03 18.38 -37.45
N THR A 529 -4.76 18.72 -37.25
CA THR A 529 -4.14 19.88 -37.93
C THR A 529 -3.37 19.50 -39.20
N SER A 530 -3.01 18.22 -39.36
CA SER A 530 -2.32 17.69 -40.54
C SER A 530 -2.92 16.35 -40.97
N LYS A 531 -2.98 16.12 -42.29
CA LYS A 531 -3.57 14.90 -42.86
C LYS A 531 -2.63 13.72 -42.60
N PRO A 532 -3.05 12.69 -41.84
CA PRO A 532 -2.23 11.49 -41.60
C PRO A 532 -1.77 10.85 -42.91
N GLN A 533 -0.48 10.50 -42.97
CA GLN A 533 0.08 9.74 -44.09
C GLN A 533 -0.15 8.25 -43.86
N LEU A 534 -0.80 7.58 -44.81
CA LEU A 534 -1.16 6.16 -44.74
C LEU A 534 -0.64 5.43 -45.99
N ASP A 535 0.00 4.30 -45.79
CA ASP A 535 0.18 3.29 -46.84
C ASP A 535 -1.10 2.45 -46.93
N LEU A 536 -1.77 2.51 -48.08
CA LEU A 536 -3.03 1.81 -48.38
C LEU A 536 -2.83 0.70 -49.43
N SER A 537 -1.60 0.33 -49.76
CA SER A 537 -1.29 -0.63 -50.84
C SER A 537 -1.91 -2.02 -50.63
N ASN A 538 -2.13 -2.41 -49.37
CA ASN A 538 -2.77 -3.68 -48.99
C ASN A 538 -4.22 -3.52 -48.49
N ALA A 539 -4.79 -2.32 -48.57
CA ALA A 539 -6.11 -2.03 -48.01
C ALA A 539 -7.23 -2.73 -48.81
N THR A 540 -8.13 -3.41 -48.10
CA THR A 540 -9.35 -4.04 -48.62
C THR A 540 -10.62 -3.30 -48.21
N ASP A 541 -10.59 -2.53 -47.12
CA ASP A 541 -11.69 -1.63 -46.72
C ASP A 541 -11.15 -0.26 -46.31
N THR A 542 -11.56 0.78 -47.05
CA THR A 542 -11.16 2.18 -46.85
C THR A 542 -12.37 3.11 -46.74
N GLN A 543 -13.54 2.57 -46.38
CA GLN A 543 -14.75 3.38 -46.29
C GLN A 543 -14.62 4.45 -45.20
N ASP A 544 -15.00 5.69 -45.52
CA ASP A 544 -15.13 6.80 -44.58
C ASP A 544 -13.85 7.11 -43.73
N ILE A 545 -12.62 6.83 -44.21
CA ILE A 545 -11.37 7.02 -43.44
C ILE A 545 -11.31 8.39 -42.77
N PHE A 546 -11.59 9.45 -43.54
CA PHE A 546 -11.44 10.86 -43.14
C PHE A 546 -12.79 11.60 -43.03
N LYS A 547 -13.91 10.89 -43.01
CA LYS A 547 -15.24 11.50 -42.88
C LYS A 547 -15.35 12.31 -41.59
N GLY A 548 -15.83 13.54 -41.61
CA GLY A 548 -15.91 14.43 -40.45
C GLY A 548 -14.56 15.01 -40.00
N THR A 549 -13.51 14.90 -40.81
CA THR A 549 -12.21 15.58 -40.59
C THR A 549 -12.11 16.85 -41.45
N PRO A 550 -11.11 17.72 -41.23
CA PRO A 550 -10.88 18.90 -42.08
C PRO A 550 -10.56 18.62 -43.57
N TRP A 551 -10.46 17.34 -43.98
CA TRP A 551 -10.16 16.93 -45.36
C TRP A 551 -11.26 16.04 -45.98
N GLU A 552 -12.44 15.95 -45.37
CA GLU A 552 -13.66 15.49 -46.07
C GLU A 552 -14.06 16.49 -47.14
#